data_AF-A0A8T3YB21-F1
#
_entry.id   AF-A0A8T3YB21-F1
#
_cell.length_a   1.000
_cell.length_b   1.000
_cell.length_c   1.000
_cell.angle_alpha   90.00
_cell.angle_beta   90.00
_cell.angle_gamma   90.00
#
_symmetry.space_group_name_H-M   'P 1'
#
loop_
_entity.id
_entity.type
_entity.pdbx_description
1 polymer ?
#
loop_
_entity_poly.entity_id
_entity_poly.type
_entity_poly.pdbx_seq_one_letter_code
_entity_poly.pdbx_strand_id
1 'polypeptide(L)'
;MPRISERDVPVILNRFDRRISDAERRIRALEDSVKGLESNLDALSEETFEKDKSVKKSLDEIRRNIKESIEKRVSDLEMQIKELAKILNMKIDKSELVVLKETLEMYDPIKSQFVTRGEVERMLSEKRSRL
;
A
#
# COMPACT_ATOMS: atom_id res chain seq x y z
N MET A 1 -1.31 35.54 79.96
CA MET A 1 -0.38 35.59 78.81
C MET A 1 1.04 35.61 79.35
N PRO A 2 1.95 34.74 78.90
CA PRO A 2 3.35 34.81 79.33
C PRO A 2 3.94 36.14 78.87
N ARG A 3 4.52 36.91 79.80
CA ARG A 3 5.27 38.14 79.49
C ARG A 3 6.60 37.72 78.90
N ILE A 4 6.84 38.06 77.64
CA ILE A 4 8.12 37.85 76.98
C ILE A 4 9.15 38.70 77.74
N SER A 5 10.20 38.07 78.26
CA SER A 5 11.32 38.77 78.88
C SER A 5 12.16 39.44 77.80
N GLU A 6 12.77 40.60 78.07
CA GLU A 6 13.73 41.24 77.14
C GLU A 6 14.87 40.29 76.74
N ARG A 7 15.18 39.28 77.58
CA ARG A 7 16.17 38.23 77.29
C ARG A 7 15.70 37.18 76.28
N ASP A 8 14.39 37.04 76.04
CA ASP A 8 13.82 36.06 75.11
C ASP A 8 13.79 36.59 73.67
N VAL A 9 13.79 37.91 73.49
CA VAL A 9 13.73 38.57 72.18
C VAL A 9 14.89 38.14 71.26
N PRO A 10 16.17 38.12 71.71
CA PRO A 10 17.28 37.66 70.87
C PRO A 10 17.18 36.18 70.49
N VAL A 11 16.60 35.34 71.34
CA VAL A 11 16.42 33.90 71.08
C VAL A 11 15.32 33.66 70.04
N ILE A 12 14.26 34.47 70.08
CA ILE A 12 13.20 34.45 69.08
C ILE A 12 13.73 34.95 67.73
N LEU A 13 14.47 36.06 67.71
CA LEU A 13 15.10 36.60 66.50
C LEU A 13 16.06 35.60 65.86
N ASN A 14 16.97 35.00 66.63
CA ASN A 14 17.88 33.97 66.12
C ASN A 14 17.15 32.75 65.52
N ARG A 15 16.02 32.35 66.10
CA ARG A 15 15.20 31.27 65.53
C ARG A 15 14.50 31.72 64.24
N PHE A 16 14.06 32.96 64.18
CA PHE A 16 13.45 33.54 63.01
C PHE A 16 14.46 33.64 61.85
N ASP A 17 15.67 34.12 62.12
CA ASP A 17 16.76 34.20 61.15
C ASP A 17 17.12 32.82 60.59
N ARG A 18 17.25 31.81 61.46
CA ARG A 18 17.49 30.42 61.00
C ARG A 18 16.39 29.90 60.10
N ARG A 19 15.12 30.20 60.41
CA ARG A 19 13.97 29.79 59.59
C ARG A 19 13.94 30.51 58.25
N ILE A 20 14.29 31.79 58.22
CA ILE A 20 14.44 32.55 56.97
C ILE A 20 15.56 31.95 56.13
N SER A 21 16.74 31.73 56.69
CA SER A 21 17.86 31.13 55.95
C SER A 21 17.53 29.73 55.41
N ASP A 22 16.79 28.91 56.16
CA ASP A 22 16.34 27.60 55.68
C ASP A 22 15.32 27.74 54.55
N ALA A 23 14.36 28.67 54.68
CA ALA A 23 13.40 28.97 53.62
C ALA A 23 14.08 29.47 52.34
N GLU A 24 15.08 30.35 52.45
CA GLU A 24 15.87 30.83 51.31
C GLU A 24 16.60 29.68 50.60
N ARG A 25 17.23 28.77 51.36
CA ARG A 25 17.88 27.59 50.77
C ARG A 25 16.90 26.71 50.03
N ARG A 26 15.71 26.50 50.61
CA ARG A 26 14.64 25.71 49.99
C ARG A 26 14.11 26.38 48.73
N ILE A 27 13.94 27.70 48.73
CA ILE A 27 13.52 28.46 47.55
C ILE A 27 14.54 28.30 46.42
N ARG A 28 15.84 28.46 46.71
CA ARG A 28 16.89 28.26 45.70
C ARG A 28 16.90 26.85 45.13
N ALA A 29 16.77 25.83 45.97
CA ALA A 29 16.71 24.45 45.51
C ALA A 29 15.48 24.19 44.60
N LEU A 30 14.35 24.82 44.91
CA LEU A 30 13.15 24.77 44.07
C LEU A 30 13.36 25.51 42.75
N GLU A 31 13.99 26.70 42.76
CA GLU A 31 14.32 27.46 41.55
C GLU A 31 15.23 26.65 40.61
N ASP A 32 16.27 26.01 41.15
CA ASP A 32 17.17 25.16 40.39
C ASP A 32 16.43 23.93 39.83
N SER A 33 15.52 23.34 40.61
CA SER A 33 14.69 22.23 40.15
C SER A 33 13.74 22.64 39.03
N VAL A 34 13.12 23.82 39.13
CA VAL A 34 12.24 24.37 38.09
C VAL A 34 13.03 24.62 36.81
N LYS A 35 14.21 25.24 36.89
CA LYS A 35 15.09 25.43 35.71
C LYS A 35 15.48 24.10 35.07
N GLY A 36 15.76 23.08 35.88
CA GLY A 36 16.05 21.73 35.37
C GLY A 36 14.85 21.12 34.65
N LEU A 37 13.64 21.30 35.17
CA LEU A 37 12.41 20.84 34.53
C LEU A 37 12.12 21.60 33.23
N GLU A 38 12.34 22.92 33.19
CA GLU A 38 12.20 23.72 31.97
C GLU A 38 13.16 23.22 30.88
N SER A 39 14.43 23.02 31.21
CA SER A 39 15.41 22.48 30.26
C SER A 39 15.03 21.08 29.75
N ASN A 40 14.49 20.22 30.60
CA ASN A 40 14.03 18.89 30.21
C ASN A 40 12.79 18.96 29.32
N LEU A 41 11.89 19.90 29.58
CA LEU A 41 10.69 20.13 28.79
C LEU A 41 11.05 20.63 27.39
N ASP A 42 12.03 21.54 27.29
CA ASP A 42 12.53 22.03 26.01
C ASP A 42 13.16 20.91 25.19
N ALA A 43 14.03 20.09 25.81
CA ALA A 43 14.63 18.93 25.16
C ALA A 43 13.60 17.90 24.68
N LEU A 44 12.59 17.61 25.52
CA LEU A 44 11.50 16.70 25.16
C LEU A 44 10.65 17.27 24.01
N SER A 45 10.43 18.58 24.00
CA SER A 45 9.68 19.27 22.94
C SER A 45 10.43 19.20 21.61
N GLU A 46 11.75 19.41 21.63
CA GLU A 46 12.60 19.28 20.44
C GLU A 46 12.64 17.83 19.94
N GLU A 47 12.81 16.85 20.83
CA GLU A 47 12.77 15.43 20.46
C GLU A 47 11.42 15.07 19.83
N THR A 48 10.32 15.51 20.42
CA THR A 48 8.97 15.25 19.90
C THR A 48 8.79 15.85 18.51
N PHE A 49 9.29 17.07 18.27
CA PHE A 49 9.23 17.73 16.97
C PHE A 49 10.04 16.97 15.91
N GLU A 50 11.25 16.52 16.23
CA GLU A 50 12.06 15.73 15.30
C GLU A 50 11.46 14.34 15.03
N LYS A 51 10.87 13.70 16.04
CA LYS A 51 10.12 12.44 15.86
C LYS A 51 8.90 12.63 14.96
N ASP A 52 8.11 13.68 15.15
CA ASP A 52 6.95 13.98 14.29
C ASP A 52 7.39 14.20 12.82
N LYS A 53 8.48 14.94 12.61
CA LYS A 53 9.06 15.16 11.29
C LYS A 53 9.58 13.86 10.66
N SER A 54 10.22 12.99 11.45
CA SER A 54 10.67 11.67 10.99
C SER A 54 9.48 10.80 10.58
N VAL A 55 8.42 10.75 11.39
CA VAL A 55 7.20 9.98 11.09
C VAL A 55 6.56 10.47 9.80
N LYS A 56 6.43 11.79 9.63
CA LYS A 56 5.90 12.38 8.38
C LYS A 56 6.70 11.95 7.16
N LYS A 57 8.04 12.01 7.23
CA LYS A 57 8.92 11.54 6.15
C LYS A 57 8.72 10.05 5.85
N SER A 58 8.67 9.20 6.87
CA SER A 58 8.46 7.77 6.70
C SER A 58 7.08 7.47 6.09
N LEU A 59 6.04 8.20 6.48
CA LEU A 59 4.71 8.06 5.87
C LEU A 59 4.70 8.49 4.41
N ASP A 60 5.37 9.58 4.06
CA ASP A 60 5.50 10.01 2.66
C ASP A 60 6.26 8.99 1.79
N GLU A 61 7.31 8.39 2.34
CA GLU A 61 8.07 7.33 1.68
C GLU A 61 7.24 6.07 1.48
N ILE A 62 6.52 5.61 2.52
CA ILE A 62 5.58 4.48 2.41
C ILE A 62 4.53 4.78 1.34
N ARG A 63 3.96 5.99 1.33
CA ARG A 63 2.96 6.39 0.34
C ARG A 63 3.50 6.35 -1.09
N ARG A 64 4.73 6.81 -1.31
CA ARG A 64 5.42 6.72 -2.62
C ARG A 64 5.64 5.26 -3.03
N ASN A 65 6.19 4.45 -2.14
CA ASN A 65 6.46 3.03 -2.40
C ASN A 65 5.17 2.25 -2.72
N ILE A 66 4.08 2.52 -2.00
CA ILE A 66 2.76 1.94 -2.29
C ILE A 66 2.29 2.36 -3.67
N LYS A 67 2.35 3.65 -4.00
CA LYS A 67 1.92 4.15 -5.30
C LYS A 67 2.71 3.51 -6.44
N GLU A 68 4.04 3.54 -6.36
CA GLU A 68 4.92 2.99 -7.40
C GLU A 68 4.76 1.47 -7.55
N SER A 69 4.65 0.73 -6.44
CA SER A 69 4.46 -0.72 -6.49
C SER A 69 3.09 -1.11 -7.04
N ILE A 70 2.03 -0.38 -6.70
CA ILE A 70 0.69 -0.62 -7.25
C ILE A 70 0.68 -0.29 -8.74
N GLU A 71 1.20 0.86 -9.16
CA GLU A 71 1.26 1.27 -10.56
C GLU A 71 2.01 0.23 -11.41
N LYS A 72 3.15 -0.26 -10.92
CA LYS A 72 3.91 -1.32 -11.60
C LYS A 72 3.10 -2.62 -11.72
N ARG A 73 2.48 -3.08 -10.64
CA ARG A 73 1.67 -4.30 -10.64
C ARG A 73 0.46 -4.19 -11.57
N VAL A 74 -0.19 -3.03 -11.61
CA VAL A 74 -1.32 -2.77 -12.52
C VAL A 74 -0.84 -2.81 -13.96
N SER A 75 0.29 -2.15 -14.29
CA SER A 75 0.90 -2.20 -15.62
C SER A 75 1.25 -3.63 -16.06
N ASP A 76 1.85 -4.41 -15.16
CA ASP A 76 2.19 -5.81 -15.42
C ASP A 76 0.93 -6.66 -15.69
N LEU A 77 -0.14 -6.46 -14.92
CA LEU A 77 -1.43 -7.13 -15.13
C LEU A 77 -2.08 -6.73 -16.45
N GLU A 78 -2.06 -5.43 -16.81
CA GLU A 78 -2.58 -4.96 -18.09
C GLU A 78 -1.85 -5.60 -19.28
N MET A 79 -0.53 -5.78 -19.16
CA MET A 79 0.27 -6.46 -20.18
C MET A 79 -0.11 -7.95 -20.29
N GLN A 80 -0.23 -8.65 -19.16
CA GLN A 80 -0.67 -10.05 -19.15
C GLN A 80 -2.09 -10.22 -19.73
N ILE A 81 -3.01 -9.31 -19.42
CA ILE A 81 -4.36 -9.31 -19.99
C ILE A 81 -4.31 -9.13 -21.51
N LYS A 82 -3.48 -8.20 -22.01
CA LYS A 82 -3.29 -8.00 -23.46
C LYS A 82 -2.73 -9.24 -24.14
N GLU A 83 -1.76 -9.92 -23.52
CA GLU A 83 -1.22 -11.18 -24.04
C GLU A 83 -2.27 -12.29 -24.06
N LEU A 84 -3.04 -12.45 -22.98
CA LEU A 84 -4.15 -13.40 -22.91
C LEU A 84 -5.21 -13.11 -23.99
N ALA A 85 -5.58 -11.84 -24.19
CA ALA A 85 -6.50 -11.44 -25.24
C ALA A 85 -5.96 -11.79 -26.64
N LYS A 86 -4.65 -11.62 -26.85
CA LYS A 86 -3.98 -11.98 -28.11
C LYS A 86 -4.02 -13.50 -28.34
N ILE A 87 -3.72 -14.29 -27.31
CA ILE A 87 -3.80 -15.77 -27.37
C ILE A 87 -5.24 -16.23 -27.62
N LEU A 88 -6.23 -15.64 -26.95
CA LEU A 88 -7.65 -15.93 -27.16
C LEU A 88 -8.08 -15.65 -28.59
N ASN A 89 -7.63 -14.51 -29.16
CA ASN A 89 -7.91 -14.17 -30.56
C ASN A 89 -7.20 -15.09 -31.56
N MET A 90 -6.02 -15.63 -31.21
CA MET A 90 -5.27 -16.58 -32.06
C MET A 90 -5.78 -18.02 -31.95
N LYS A 91 -6.41 -18.41 -30.83
CA LYS A 91 -6.80 -19.81 -30.58
C LYS A 91 -8.02 -20.30 -31.34
N ILE A 92 -8.68 -19.46 -32.14
CA ILE A 92 -9.67 -19.91 -33.11
C ILE A 92 -9.43 -19.17 -34.41
N ASP A 93 -8.51 -19.68 -35.22
CA ASP A 93 -8.52 -19.39 -36.64
C ASP A 93 -9.81 -20.00 -37.20
N LYS A 94 -10.81 -19.15 -37.45
CA LYS A 94 -12.10 -19.56 -38.03
C LYS A 94 -11.91 -20.36 -39.32
N SER A 95 -10.79 -20.15 -40.03
CA SER A 95 -10.35 -20.93 -41.18
C SER A 95 -10.08 -22.40 -40.85
N GLU A 96 -9.39 -22.71 -39.75
CA GLU A 96 -9.11 -24.09 -39.34
C GLU A 96 -10.39 -24.82 -38.94
N LEU A 97 -11.34 -24.13 -38.30
CA LEU A 97 -12.67 -24.67 -38.01
C LEU A 97 -13.50 -24.96 -39.27
N VAL A 98 -13.38 -24.12 -40.30
CA VAL A 98 -14.06 -24.33 -41.58
C VAL A 98 -13.48 -25.55 -42.29
N VAL A 99 -12.15 -25.68 -42.37
CA VAL A 99 -11.50 -26.85 -42.98
C VAL A 99 -11.82 -28.13 -42.21
N LEU A 100 -11.84 -28.08 -40.87
CA LEU A 100 -12.22 -29.21 -40.04
C LEU A 100 -13.69 -29.59 -40.24
N LYS A 101 -14.58 -28.60 -40.41
CA LYS A 101 -15.99 -28.84 -40.69
C LYS A 101 -16.19 -29.46 -42.08
N GLU A 102 -15.52 -28.95 -43.11
CA GLU A 102 -15.59 -29.50 -44.47
C GLU A 102 -15.03 -30.93 -44.55
N THR A 103 -13.91 -31.20 -43.88
CA THR A 103 -13.37 -32.56 -43.79
C THR A 103 -14.29 -33.49 -43.01
N LEU A 104 -14.88 -33.05 -41.91
CA LEU A 104 -15.87 -33.84 -41.17
C LEU A 104 -17.12 -34.13 -42.03
N GLU A 105 -17.58 -33.16 -42.83
CA GLU A 105 -18.69 -33.33 -43.77
C GLU A 105 -18.37 -34.33 -44.90
N MET A 106 -17.10 -34.44 -45.34
CA MET A 106 -16.68 -35.47 -46.30
C MET A 106 -16.69 -36.89 -45.72
N TYR A 107 -16.44 -37.02 -44.41
CA TYR A 107 -16.38 -38.32 -43.71
C TYR A 107 -17.70 -38.74 -43.07
N ASP A 108 -18.72 -37.88 -43.04
CA ASP A 108 -20.06 -38.22 -42.54
C ASP A 108 -20.77 -39.16 -43.54
N PRO A 109 -20.96 -40.46 -43.21
CA PRO A 109 -21.58 -41.42 -44.13
C PRO A 109 -23.07 -41.14 -44.39
N ILE A 110 -23.70 -40.21 -43.64
CA ILE A 110 -25.10 -39.80 -43.83
C ILE A 110 -25.21 -38.74 -44.95
N LYS A 111 -24.17 -37.91 -45.14
CA LYS A 111 -24.11 -36.85 -46.17
C LYS A 111 -23.18 -37.17 -47.33
N SER A 112 -22.22 -38.08 -47.13
CA SER A 112 -21.32 -38.56 -48.18
C SER A 112 -22.12 -39.41 -49.17
N GLN A 113 -22.64 -38.77 -50.22
CA GLN A 113 -23.13 -39.47 -51.39
C GLN A 113 -21.90 -40.07 -52.08
N PHE A 114 -21.59 -41.34 -51.75
CA PHE A 114 -20.57 -42.10 -52.45
C PHE A 114 -21.04 -42.34 -53.88
N VAL A 115 -20.65 -41.44 -54.78
CA VAL A 115 -20.94 -41.55 -56.21
C VAL A 115 -20.00 -42.60 -56.78
N THR A 116 -20.56 -43.67 -57.34
CA THR A 116 -19.79 -44.73 -58.00
C THR A 116 -19.17 -44.22 -59.31
N ARG A 117 -18.07 -44.82 -59.78
CA ARG A 117 -17.38 -44.39 -61.03
C ARG A 117 -18.35 -44.29 -62.23
N GLY A 118 -19.32 -45.19 -62.33
CA GLY A 118 -20.33 -45.16 -63.39
C GLY A 118 -21.33 -44.00 -63.28
N GLU A 119 -21.65 -43.56 -62.06
CA GLU A 119 -22.50 -42.38 -61.83
C GLU A 119 -21.76 -41.07 -62.15
N VAL A 120 -20.46 -41.01 -61.87
CA VAL A 120 -19.61 -39.86 -62.24
C VAL A 120 -19.52 -39.72 -63.77
N GLU A 121 -19.33 -40.83 -64.49
CA GLU A 121 -19.33 -40.82 -65.96
C GLU A 121 -20.69 -40.38 -66.54
N ARG A 122 -21.80 -40.81 -65.94
CA ARG A 122 -23.14 -40.34 -66.31
C ARG A 122 -23.30 -38.84 -66.10
N MET A 123 -22.93 -38.31 -64.93
CA MET A 123 -23.00 -36.87 -64.65
C MET A 123 -22.14 -36.03 -65.61
N LEU A 124 -20.96 -36.53 -65.99
CA LEU A 124 -20.09 -35.87 -66.97
C LEU A 124 -20.69 -35.90 -68.39
N SER A 125 -21.30 -37.02 -68.78
CA SER A 125 -21.96 -37.15 -70.08
C SER A 125 -23.18 -36.24 -70.22
N GLU A 126 -24.00 -36.10 -69.17
CA GLU A 126 -25.15 -35.20 -69.16
C GLU A 126 -24.74 -33.72 -69.16
N LYS A 127 -23.63 -33.37 -68.49
CA LYS A 127 -23.08 -32.01 -68.54
C LYS A 127 -22.55 -31.65 -69.93
N ARG A 128 -21.95 -32.60 -70.64
CA ARG A 128 -21.49 -32.38 -72.02
C ARG A 128 -22.63 -32.28 -73.03
N SER A 129 -23.80 -32.87 -72.76
CA SER A 129 -24.96 -32.75 -73.65
C SER A 129 -25.80 -31.48 -73.42
N ARG A 130 -25.51 -30.72 -72.35
CA ARG A 130 -26.15 -29.44 -72.01
C ARG A 130 -25.31 -28.22 -72.39
N LEU A 131 -24.11 -28.43 -72.91
CA LEU A 131 -23.29 -27.44 -73.61
C LEU A 131 -23.48 -27.61 -75.12
#